data_AF-A0A967TMK6-F1
#
_entry.id   AF-A0A967TMK6-F1
#
_cell.length_a   1.000
_cell.length_b   1.000
_cell.length_c   1.000
_cell.angle_alpha   90.00
_cell.angle_beta   90.00
_cell.angle_gamma   90.00
#
_symmetry.space_group_name_H-M   'P 1'
#
loop_
_entity.id
_entity.type
_entity.pdbx_description
1 polymer ?
#
loop_
_entity_poly.entity_id
_entity_poly.type
_entity_poly.pdbx_seq_one_letter_code
_entity_poly.pdbx_strand_id
1 'polypeptide(L)'
;SPTGSPVRVGGSVMPTAAVYDPDLFETTPPGPLRGSAMNGFDKGIETLYARDANPVSDATAIHGLRLLRPALPRLDEPTPVERAVEGIILVQLQRKIGIVHAFGHGISRRYDVQQGVAHGVLVPHVLS
;
A
#
# COMPACT_ATOMS: atom_id res chain seq x y z
N SER A 1 1.26 -21.24 13.68
CA SER A 1 0.36 -22.33 14.12
C SER A 1 1.07 -23.67 13.91
N PRO A 2 0.54 -24.80 14.39
CA PRO A 2 1.05 -26.14 14.05
C PRO A 2 1.15 -26.42 12.54
N THR A 3 0.48 -25.62 11.71
CA THR A 3 0.48 -25.69 10.24
C THR A 3 1.44 -24.70 9.56
N GLY A 4 2.29 -23.98 10.32
CA GLY A 4 3.13 -22.89 9.79
C GLY A 4 2.34 -21.64 9.36
N SER A 5 1.02 -21.66 9.50
CA SER A 5 0.17 -20.53 9.14
C SER A 5 0.26 -19.39 10.19
N PRO A 6 0.21 -18.12 9.76
CA PRO A 6 0.17 -16.99 10.68
C PRO A 6 -1.02 -17.09 11.63
N VAL A 7 -0.78 -16.92 12.93
CA VAL A 7 -1.85 -16.83 13.93
C VAL A 7 -2.44 -15.42 13.86
N ARG A 8 -3.76 -15.30 13.67
CA ARG A 8 -4.43 -13.99 13.76
C ARG A 8 -4.67 -13.67 15.23
N VAL A 9 -4.14 -12.55 15.68
CA VAL A 9 -4.45 -11.99 17.01
C VAL A 9 -5.58 -10.98 16.83
N GLY A 10 -6.63 -11.09 17.64
CA GLY A 10 -7.77 -10.17 17.64
C GLY A 10 -7.50 -8.95 18.54
N GLY A 11 -8.15 -7.82 18.23
CA GLY A 11 -8.04 -6.58 18.99
C GLY A 11 -7.61 -5.39 18.14
N SER A 12 -7.84 -4.18 18.66
CA SER A 12 -7.34 -2.94 18.07
C SER A 12 -5.90 -2.70 18.54
N VAL A 13 -4.94 -2.78 17.61
CA VAL A 13 -3.53 -2.45 17.85
C VAL A 13 -3.19 -1.06 17.29
N MET A 14 -4.10 -0.11 17.49
CA MET A 14 -3.91 1.25 16.97
C MET A 14 -2.73 1.92 17.70
N PRO A 15 -1.72 2.41 16.97
CA PRO A 15 -0.63 3.14 17.58
C PRO A 15 -1.15 4.46 18.18
N THR A 16 -0.60 4.87 19.32
CA THR A 16 -0.92 6.17 19.95
C THR A 16 -0.44 7.35 19.09
N ALA A 17 0.64 7.15 18.34
CA ALA A 17 1.20 8.14 17.43
C ALA A 17 1.92 7.43 16.27
N ALA A 18 1.99 8.09 15.11
CA ALA A 18 2.80 7.70 13.97
C ALA A 18 3.61 8.92 13.51
N VAL A 19 4.91 8.74 13.35
CA VAL A 19 5.83 9.78 12.84
C VAL A 19 6.35 9.30 11.50
N TYR A 20 6.26 10.17 10.49
CA TYR A 20 6.72 9.89 9.14
C TYR A 20 7.87 10.84 8.84
N ASP A 21 9.06 10.27 8.69
CA ASP A 21 10.29 10.98 8.34
C ASP A 21 10.79 10.43 7.01
N PRO A 22 10.74 11.21 5.91
CA PRO A 22 11.22 10.81 4.59
C PRO A 22 12.69 10.37 4.58
N ASP A 23 13.53 10.91 5.46
CA ASP A 23 14.96 10.61 5.49
C ASP A 23 15.22 9.16 5.94
N LEU A 24 14.31 8.57 6.72
CA LEU A 24 14.39 7.17 7.14
C LEU A 24 14.25 6.18 5.97
N PHE A 25 13.84 6.63 4.78
CA PHE A 25 13.70 5.78 3.60
C PHE A 25 14.97 5.76 2.73
N GLU A 26 15.94 6.65 2.95
CA GLU A 26 17.17 6.77 2.13
C GLU A 26 17.96 5.46 2.04
N THR A 27 18.00 4.69 3.12
CA THR A 27 18.74 3.42 3.19
C THR A 27 17.90 2.19 2.79
N THR A 28 16.62 2.38 2.43
CA THR A 28 15.75 1.26 2.04
C THR A 28 16.17 0.71 0.68
N PRO A 29 16.40 -0.61 0.55
CA PRO A 29 16.75 -1.19 -0.74
C PRO A 29 15.66 -0.92 -1.81
N PRO A 30 16.03 -0.61 -3.07
CA PRO A 30 15.08 -0.16 -4.10
C PRO A 30 13.90 -1.11 -4.36
N GLY A 31 14.13 -2.43 -4.31
CA GLY A 31 13.09 -3.44 -4.53
C GLY A 31 11.97 -3.37 -3.47
N PRO A 32 12.29 -3.59 -2.19
CA PRO A 32 11.37 -3.38 -1.07
C PRO A 32 10.71 -1.99 -1.03
N LEU A 33 11.45 -0.93 -1.36
CA LEU A 33 10.91 0.44 -1.39
C LEU A 33 9.78 0.56 -2.44
N ARG A 34 10.09 0.20 -3.69
CA ARG A 34 9.13 0.26 -4.81
C ARG A 34 7.93 -0.67 -4.58
N GLY A 35 8.18 -1.89 -4.12
CA GLY A 35 7.12 -2.85 -3.81
C GLY A 35 6.23 -2.38 -2.65
N SER A 36 6.78 -1.73 -1.63
CA SER A 36 5.98 -1.21 -0.52
C SER A 36 5.15 0.00 -0.94
N ALA A 37 5.71 0.88 -1.77
CA ALA A 37 4.99 2.03 -2.32
C ALA A 37 3.84 1.59 -3.24
N MET A 38 4.07 0.59 -4.09
CA MET A 38 3.02 0.00 -4.94
C MET A 38 1.87 -0.57 -4.09
N ASN A 39 2.21 -1.34 -3.04
CA ASN A 39 1.19 -1.86 -2.11
C ASN A 39 0.36 -0.76 -1.44
N GLY A 40 0.93 0.42 -1.18
CA GLY A 40 0.16 1.58 -0.72
C GLY A 40 -0.72 2.19 -1.81
N PHE A 41 -0.19 2.33 -3.02
CA PHE A 41 -0.92 2.81 -4.19
C PHE A 41 -2.16 1.95 -4.48
N ASP A 42 -2.02 0.63 -4.42
CA ASP A 42 -3.15 -0.29 -4.63
C ASP A 42 -4.25 -0.09 -3.59
N LYS A 43 -3.91 0.09 -2.31
CA LYS A 43 -4.92 0.40 -1.27
C LYS A 43 -5.66 1.69 -1.58
N GLY A 44 -4.98 2.69 -2.13
CA GLY A 44 -5.61 3.91 -2.61
C GLY A 44 -6.66 3.60 -3.69
N ILE A 45 -6.31 2.78 -4.69
CA ILE A 45 -7.25 2.36 -5.74
C ILE A 45 -8.42 1.59 -5.15
N GLU A 46 -8.16 0.59 -4.30
CA GLU A 46 -9.21 -0.26 -3.71
C GLU A 46 -10.18 0.52 -2.83
N THR A 47 -9.68 1.58 -2.19
CA THR A 47 -10.50 2.45 -1.35
C THR A 47 -11.59 3.17 -2.16
N LEU A 48 -11.33 3.52 -3.42
CA LEU A 48 -12.27 4.28 -4.26
C LEU A 48 -13.49 3.46 -4.71
N TYR A 49 -13.37 2.14 -4.82
CA TYR A 49 -14.48 1.26 -5.21
C TYR A 49 -15.03 0.42 -4.06
N ALA A 50 -14.52 0.62 -2.84
CA ALA A 50 -14.97 -0.14 -1.69
C ALA A 50 -16.47 0.08 -1.44
N ARG A 51 -17.17 -0.99 -1.05
CA ARG A 51 -18.61 -0.94 -0.75
C ARG A 51 -18.96 0.10 0.33
N ASP A 52 -18.06 0.28 1.28
CA ASP A 52 -18.18 1.21 2.41
C ASP A 52 -17.30 2.45 2.25
N ALA A 53 -16.96 2.81 1.00
CA ALA A 53 -16.36 4.09 0.67
C ALA A 53 -17.29 5.24 1.05
N ASN A 54 -16.69 6.36 1.44
CA ASN A 54 -17.37 7.58 1.85
C ASN A 54 -16.57 8.81 1.39
N PRO A 55 -17.13 10.03 1.46
CA PRO A 55 -16.45 11.22 0.96
C PRO A 55 -15.07 11.48 1.58
N VAL A 56 -14.83 11.07 2.84
CA VAL A 56 -13.53 11.22 3.49
C VAL A 56 -12.53 10.20 2.97
N SER A 57 -12.94 8.94 2.79
CA SER A 57 -12.06 7.92 2.19
C SER A 57 -11.70 8.28 0.75
N ASP A 58 -12.66 8.80 -0.02
CA ASP A 58 -12.41 9.19 -1.41
C ASP A 58 -11.46 10.39 -1.48
N ALA A 59 -11.68 11.43 -0.67
CA ALA A 59 -10.82 12.61 -0.65
C ALA A 59 -9.36 12.25 -0.33
N THR A 60 -9.16 11.42 0.69
CA THR A 60 -7.82 10.98 1.12
C THR A 60 -7.17 10.05 0.10
N ALA A 61 -7.92 9.07 -0.44
CA ALA A 61 -7.41 8.18 -1.49
C ALA A 61 -7.06 8.91 -2.78
N ILE A 62 -7.94 9.77 -3.30
CA ILE A 62 -7.69 10.56 -4.53
C ILE A 62 -6.45 11.44 -4.34
N HIS A 63 -6.35 12.15 -3.22
CA HIS A 63 -5.20 13.02 -2.99
C HIS A 63 -3.90 12.23 -2.86
N GLY A 64 -3.91 11.13 -2.11
CA GLY A 64 -2.74 10.27 -1.97
C GLY A 64 -2.29 9.65 -3.30
N LEU A 65 -3.22 9.16 -4.11
CA LEU A 65 -2.93 8.64 -5.45
C LEU A 65 -2.35 9.71 -6.39
N ARG A 66 -2.80 10.97 -6.29
CA ARG A 66 -2.25 12.09 -7.07
C ARG A 66 -0.78 12.38 -6.73
N LEU A 67 -0.38 12.20 -5.47
CA LEU A 67 1.01 12.34 -5.04
C LEU A 67 1.86 11.13 -5.43
N LEU A 68 1.32 9.92 -5.22
CA LEU A 68 2.03 8.66 -5.50
C LEU A 68 2.30 8.44 -6.98
N ARG A 69 1.31 8.68 -7.85
CA ARG A 69 1.41 8.39 -9.30
C ARG A 69 2.70 8.96 -9.95
N PRO A 70 3.05 10.25 -9.80
CA PRO A 70 4.30 10.78 -10.36
C PRO A 70 5.55 10.40 -9.56
N ALA A 71 5.42 10.02 -8.29
CA ALA A 71 6.54 9.69 -7.41
C ALA A 71 7.05 8.24 -7.60
N LEU A 72 6.14 7.28 -7.80
CA LEU A 72 6.44 5.84 -7.98
C LEU A 72 7.57 5.53 -8.97
N PRO A 73 7.61 6.10 -10.19
CA PRO A 73 8.68 5.80 -11.15
C PRO A 73 10.04 6.42 -10.79
N ARG A 74 10.11 7.28 -9.75
CA ARG A 74 11.28 8.10 -9.40
C ARG A 74 11.70 7.95 -7.93
N LEU A 75 11.30 6.87 -7.26
CA LEU A 75 11.54 6.64 -5.82
C LEU A 75 13.02 6.55 -5.41
N ASP A 76 13.94 6.51 -6.38
CA ASP A 76 15.39 6.61 -6.19
C ASP A 76 15.90 8.06 -6.07
N GLU A 77 15.04 9.06 -6.24
CA GLU A 77 15.35 10.48 -6.04
C GLU A 77 14.76 11.01 -4.70
N PRO A 78 15.41 11.94 -3.97
CA PRO A 78 14.92 12.43 -2.67
C PRO A 78 13.53 13.09 -2.70
N THR A 79 13.29 14.05 -3.61
CA THR A 79 12.02 14.80 -3.67
C THR A 79 10.80 13.92 -4.03
N PRO A 80 10.93 12.90 -4.90
CA PRO A 80 9.90 11.88 -5.06
C PRO A 80 9.61 11.03 -3.82
N VAL A 81 10.59 10.72 -2.96
CA VAL A 81 10.36 9.96 -1.72
C VAL A 81 9.46 10.73 -0.77
N GLU A 82 9.72 12.01 -0.53
CA GLU A 82 8.88 12.85 0.34
C GLU A 82 7.42 12.86 -0.13
N ARG A 83 7.18 13.11 -1.42
CA ARG A 83 5.83 13.05 -2.01
C ARG A 83 5.20 11.66 -1.91
N ALA A 84 5.99 10.61 -2.04
CA ALA A 84 5.49 9.25 -1.86
C ALA A 84 5.07 9.00 -0.41
N VAL A 85 5.86 9.43 0.57
CA VAL A 85 5.53 9.31 1.99
C VAL A 85 4.23 10.04 2.33
N GLU A 86 4.06 11.29 1.88
CA GLU A 86 2.80 12.03 2.03
C GLU A 86 1.61 11.28 1.40
N GLY A 87 1.80 10.77 0.18
CA GLY A 87 0.79 9.99 -0.50
C GLY A 87 0.41 8.70 0.23
N ILE A 88 1.40 8.00 0.80
CA ILE A 88 1.20 6.80 1.63
C ILE A 88 0.40 7.14 2.89
N ILE A 89 0.69 8.25 3.57
CA ILE A 89 -0.06 8.67 4.75
C ILE A 89 -1.54 8.83 4.39
N LEU A 90 -1.83 9.56 3.31
CA LEU A 90 -3.19 9.85 2.87
C LEU A 90 -3.98 8.59 2.52
N VAL A 91 -3.43 7.70 1.69
CA VAL A 91 -4.14 6.45 1.31
C VAL A 91 -4.33 5.50 2.51
N GLN A 92 -3.60 5.68 3.61
CA GLN A 92 -3.69 4.83 4.79
C GLN A 92 -4.75 5.28 5.81
N LEU A 93 -5.16 6.55 5.80
CA LEU A 93 -6.08 7.15 6.81
C LEU A 93 -7.45 6.49 6.87
N GLN A 94 -8.02 6.15 5.72
CA GLN A 94 -9.34 5.53 5.60
C GLN A 94 -9.29 4.30 4.69
N ARG A 95 -8.12 3.65 4.63
CA ARG A 95 -7.87 2.56 3.69
C ARG A 95 -8.94 1.48 3.77
N LYS A 96 -9.33 0.99 2.61
CA LYS A 96 -10.09 -0.25 2.43
C LYS A 96 -9.22 -1.24 1.67
N ILE A 97 -9.52 -2.53 1.81
CA ILE A 97 -8.86 -3.62 1.08
C ILE A 97 -9.94 -4.41 0.34
N GLY A 98 -9.60 -4.90 -0.84
CA GLY A 98 -10.53 -5.52 -1.78
C GLY A 98 -9.89 -6.66 -2.56
N ILE A 99 -10.32 -6.79 -3.82
CA ILE A 99 -9.97 -7.92 -4.68
C ILE A 99 -8.48 -7.98 -5.04
N VAL A 100 -7.78 -6.85 -5.22
CA VAL A 100 -6.34 -6.82 -5.51
C VAL A 100 -5.58 -7.44 -4.33
N HIS A 101 -5.89 -7.02 -3.10
CA HIS A 101 -5.27 -7.60 -1.92
C HIS A 101 -5.70 -9.05 -1.70
N ALA A 102 -6.94 -9.43 -2.04
CA ALA A 102 -7.40 -10.81 -1.88
C ALA A 102 -6.59 -11.78 -2.76
N PHE A 103 -6.42 -11.46 -4.06
CA PHE A 103 -5.59 -12.25 -4.98
C PHE A 103 -4.09 -12.15 -4.62
N GLY A 104 -3.61 -10.96 -4.27
CA GLY A 104 -2.24 -10.71 -3.84
C GLY A 104 -1.81 -11.57 -2.65
N HIS A 105 -2.63 -11.64 -1.60
CA HIS A 105 -2.38 -12.53 -0.46
C HIS A 105 -2.39 -14.02 -0.83
N GLY A 106 -3.22 -14.42 -1.80
CA GLY A 106 -3.24 -15.79 -2.29
C GLY A 106 -1.91 -16.20 -2.93
N ILE A 107 -1.32 -15.30 -3.72
CA ILE A 107 -0.04 -15.51 -4.41
C ILE A 107 1.15 -15.40 -3.45
N SER A 108 1.24 -14.32 -2.66
CA SER A 108 2.39 -14.08 -1.78
C SER A 108 2.51 -15.07 -0.62
N ARG A 109 1.44 -15.79 -0.27
CA ARG A 109 1.50 -16.90 0.70
C ARG A 109 2.05 -18.20 0.12
N ARG A 110 2.04 -18.35 -1.20
CA ARG A 110 2.39 -19.59 -1.88
C ARG A 110 3.72 -19.52 -2.62
N TYR A 111 4.13 -18.30 -2.99
CA TYR A 111 5.36 -18.05 -3.73
C TYR A 111 6.20 -17.00 -3.00
N ASP A 112 7.52 -17.12 -3.15
CA ASP A 112 8.47 -16.13 -2.63
C ASP A 112 8.46 -14.88 -3.51
N VAL A 113 7.45 -14.04 -3.30
CA VAL A 113 7.25 -12.79 -4.03
C VAL A 113 6.79 -11.69 -3.08
N GLN A 114 7.39 -10.50 -3.21
CA GLN A 114 6.98 -9.33 -2.44
C GLN A 114 5.55 -8.92 -2.84
N GLN A 115 4.72 -8.61 -1.85
CA GLN A 115 3.27 -8.42 -2.04
C GLN A 115 2.92 -7.33 -3.07
N GLY A 116 3.57 -6.17 -3.04
CA GLY A 116 3.29 -5.10 -4.01
C GLY A 116 3.83 -5.40 -5.42
N VAL A 117 4.85 -6.24 -5.56
CA VAL A 117 5.25 -6.79 -6.87
C VAL A 117 4.14 -7.69 -7.42
N ALA A 118 3.59 -8.58 -6.58
CA ALA A 118 2.45 -9.41 -6.97
C ALA A 118 1.25 -8.54 -7.37
N HIS A 119 0.92 -7.51 -6.59
CA HIS A 119 -0.17 -6.59 -6.94
C HIS A 119 0.06 -5.87 -8.26
N GLY A 120 1.26 -5.33 -8.50
CA GLY A 120 1.57 -4.59 -9.73
C GLY A 120 1.36 -5.41 -11.00
N VAL A 121 1.58 -6.74 -10.93
CA VAL A 121 1.27 -7.66 -12.03
C VAL A 121 -0.23 -7.94 -12.13
N LEU A 122 -0.93 -8.08 -11.00
CA LEU A 122 -2.33 -8.50 -10.94
C LEU A 122 -3.33 -7.40 -11.28
N VAL A 123 -3.07 -6.15 -10.86
CA VAL A 123 -4.03 -5.04 -10.95
C VAL A 123 -4.66 -4.87 -12.34
N PRO A 124 -3.90 -4.88 -13.46
CA PRO A 124 -4.48 -4.75 -14.80
C PRO A 124 -5.44 -5.88 -15.20
N HIS A 125 -5.30 -7.06 -14.59
CA HIS A 125 -6.13 -8.23 -14.88
C HIS A 125 -7.31 -8.38 -13.92
N VAL A 126 -7.19 -7.85 -12.70
CA VAL A 126 -8.20 -7.95 -11.65
C VAL A 126 -9.26 -6.85 -11.78
N LEU A 127 -8.89 -5.69 -12.32
CA LEU A 127 -9.77 -4.51 -12.45
C LEU A 127 -10.31 -4.29 -13.87
N SER A 128 -10.06 -5.22 -14.80
CA SER A 128 -10.63 -5.21 -16.17
C SER A 128 -12.12 -5.57 -16.15
#